data_AF-A0A662P7S0-F1
#
_entry.id   AF-A0A662P7S0-F1
#
_cell.length_a   1.000
_cell.length_b   1.000
_cell.length_c   1.000
_cell.angle_alpha   90.00
_cell.angle_beta   90.00
_cell.angle_gamma   90.00
#
_symmetry.space_group_name_H-M   'P 1'
#
loop_
_entity.id
_entity.type
_entity.pdbx_description
1 polymer ?
#
loop_
_entity_poly.entity_id
_entity_poly.type
_entity_poly.pdbx_seq_one_letter_code
_entity_poly.pdbx_strand_id
1 'polypeptide(L)'
;MKMEIPERDGIVMYFAILQNLAQRPDLTDLERQALDFASSLLYQSVYGEEISEVGGEVKSVREEGGEGDMERVRSVHELAQVRRANAKQ
;
A
#
# COMPACT_ATOMS: atom_id res chain seq x y z
N MET A 1 26.60 -7.79 21.89
CA MET A 1 25.19 -7.64 22.32
C MET A 1 24.39 -7.21 21.09
N LYS A 2 23.40 -7.97 20.66
CA LYS A 2 22.49 -7.55 19.59
C LYS A 2 21.50 -6.59 20.25
N MET A 3 21.54 -5.31 19.89
CA MET A 3 20.65 -4.32 20.46
C MET A 3 19.29 -4.51 19.77
N GLU A 4 18.30 -5.03 20.50
CA GLU A 4 16.95 -5.15 19.97
C GLU A 4 16.25 -3.80 20.08
N ILE A 5 15.85 -3.26 18.93
CA ILE A 5 15.05 -2.04 18.89
C ILE A 5 13.63 -2.44 19.30
N PRO A 6 13.04 -1.79 20.32
CA PRO A 6 11.64 -2.02 20.67
C PRO A 6 10.75 -1.83 19.44
N GLU A 7 9.75 -2.70 19.24
CA GLU A 7 8.89 -2.67 18.04
C GLU A 7 8.27 -1.29 17.79
N ARG A 8 7.84 -0.62 18.88
CA ARG A 8 7.32 0.76 18.84
C ARG A 8 8.31 1.76 18.26
N ASP A 9 9.59 1.67 18.64
CA ASP A 9 10.63 2.57 18.15
C ASP A 9 10.95 2.28 16.68
N GLY A 10 10.88 1.01 16.27
CA GLY A 10 10.94 0.61 14.87
C GLY A 10 9.81 1.19 14.04
N ILE A 11 8.58 1.15 14.53
CA ILE A 11 7.40 1.72 13.88
C ILE A 11 7.52 3.23 13.70
N VAL A 12 7.94 3.95 14.74
CA VAL A 12 8.18 5.41 14.67
C VAL A 12 9.26 5.72 13.62
N MET A 13 10.32 4.91 13.57
CA MET A 13 11.38 5.07 12.57
C MET A 13 10.86 4.84 11.14
N TYR A 14 10.02 3.82 10.92
CA TYR A 14 9.38 3.58 9.62
C TYR A 14 8.46 4.73 9.20
N PHE A 15 7.68 5.29 10.13
CA PHE A 15 6.86 6.48 9.86
C PHE A 15 7.72 7.66 9.43
N ALA A 16 8.82 7.92 10.14
CA ALA A 16 9.72 9.00 9.80
C ALA A 16 10.34 8.81 8.40
N ILE A 17 10.70 7.57 8.02
CA ILE A 17 11.23 7.27 6.69
C ILE A 17 10.17 7.53 5.61
N LEU A 18 8.95 7.03 5.79
CA LEU A 18 7.86 7.22 4.83
C LEU A 18 7.51 8.69 4.65
N GLN A 19 7.45 9.46 5.74
CA GLN A 19 7.24 10.91 5.70
C GLN A 19 8.36 11.62 4.94
N ASN A 20 9.62 11.30 5.21
CA ASN A 20 10.76 11.90 4.49
C ASN A 20 10.71 11.59 2.99
N LEU A 21 10.35 10.35 2.62
CA LEU A 21 10.17 9.98 1.21
C LEU A 21 9.03 10.78 0.58
N ALA A 22 7.89 10.94 1.26
CA ALA A 22 6.72 11.67 0.74
C ALA A 22 6.96 13.18 0.54
N GLN A 23 7.95 13.77 1.23
CA GLN A 23 8.35 15.17 1.06
C GLN A 23 9.24 15.41 -0.17
N ARG A 24 9.68 14.35 -0.85
CA ARG A 24 10.49 14.49 -2.06
C ARG A 24 9.67 15.15 -3.17
N PRO A 25 10.21 16.19 -3.83
CA PRO A 25 9.50 16.90 -4.89
C PRO A 25 9.46 16.13 -6.22
N ASP A 26 10.28 15.09 -6.37
CA ASP A 26 10.46 14.31 -7.60
C ASP A 26 9.61 13.03 -7.65
N LEU A 27 8.61 12.90 -6.78
CA LEU A 27 7.71 11.75 -6.76
C LEU A 27 6.64 11.84 -7.87
N THR A 28 6.43 10.72 -8.55
CA THR A 28 5.25 10.51 -9.37
C THR A 28 4.00 10.35 -8.51
N ASP A 29 2.81 10.56 -9.11
CA ASP A 29 1.54 10.38 -8.41
C ASP A 29 1.36 8.96 -7.85
N LEU A 30 1.84 7.95 -8.58
CA LEU A 30 1.79 6.56 -8.16
C LEU A 30 2.70 6.28 -6.95
N GLU A 31 3.91 6.84 -6.95
CA GLU A 31 4.83 6.70 -5.81
C GLU A 31 4.29 7.41 -4.57
N ARG A 32 3.68 8.59 -4.74
CA ARG A 32 3.01 9.31 -3.66
C ARG A 32 1.86 8.48 -3.08
N GLN A 33 1.02 7.90 -3.94
CA GLN A 33 -0.06 7.01 -3.51
C GLN A 33 0.46 5.75 -2.81
N ALA A 34 1.58 5.19 -3.25
CA ALA A 34 2.21 4.02 -2.62
C ALA A 34 2.75 4.36 -1.23
N LEU A 35 3.34 5.55 -1.04
CA LEU A 35 3.81 6.02 0.27
C LEU A 35 2.66 6.31 1.23
N ASP A 36 1.57 6.90 0.73
CA ASP A 36 0.35 7.13 1.52
C ASP A 36 -0.29 5.79 1.95
N PHE A 37 -0.35 4.82 1.03
CA PHE A 37 -0.84 3.47 1.33
C PHE A 37 0.07 2.71 2.32
N ALA A 38 1.39 2.81 2.19
CA ALA A 38 2.32 2.20 3.15
C ALA A 38 2.18 2.83 4.54
N SER A 39 1.99 4.15 4.60
CA SER A 39 1.77 4.89 5.85
C SER A 39 0.46 4.50 6.53
N SER A 40 -0.61 4.28 5.74
CA SER A 40 -1.88 3.79 6.29
C SER A 40 -1.71 2.38 6.85
N LEU A 41 -1.13 1.43 6.11
CA LEU A 41 -0.88 0.07 6.60
C LEU A 41 -0.08 0.05 7.91
N LEU A 42 0.93 0.92 8.04
CA LEU A 42 1.73 1.04 9.26
C LEU A 42 0.93 1.65 10.41
N TYR A 43 0.01 2.57 10.14
CA TYR A 43 -0.89 3.11 11.15
C TYR A 43 -1.87 2.04 11.63
N GLN A 44 -2.41 1.25 10.72
CA GLN A 44 -3.33 0.16 11.06
C GLN A 44 -2.67 -0.93 11.91
N SER A 45 -1.42 -1.29 11.61
CA SER A 45 -0.72 -2.32 12.40
C SER A 45 -0.52 -1.89 13.86
N VAL A 46 -0.54 -0.59 14.15
CA VAL A 46 -0.42 -0.01 15.49
C VAL A 46 -1.77 0.19 16.16
N TYR A 47 -2.73 0.76 15.44
CA TYR A 47 -3.99 1.26 16.01
C TYR A 47 -5.19 0.35 15.75
N GLY A 48 -5.04 -0.70 14.93
CA GLY A 48 -6.10 -1.68 14.66
C GLY A 48 -7.30 -1.13 13.87
N GLU A 49 -7.21 0.08 13.32
CA GLU A 49 -8.27 0.64 12.48
C GLU A 49 -8.24 0.00 11.11
N GLU A 50 -9.36 -0.58 10.66
CA GLU A 50 -9.52 -1.09 9.29
C GLU A 50 -9.69 0.09 8.31
N ILE A 51 -8.99 0.09 7.17
CA ILE A 51 -9.31 0.98 6.05
C ILE A 51 -10.70 0.55 5.58
N SER A 52 -11.74 1.29 6.00
CA SER A 52 -13.06 1.11 5.41
C SER A 52 -12.89 1.35 3.91
N GLU A 53 -13.18 0.32 3.11
CA GLU A 53 -13.33 0.44 1.66
C GLU A 53 -14.28 1.62 1.39
N VAL A 54 -13.71 2.77 1.03
CA VAL A 54 -14.52 3.91 0.60
C VAL A 54 -15.12 3.50 -0.74
N GLY A 55 -16.43 3.28 -0.72
CA GLY A 55 -17.22 2.76 -1.82
C GLY A 55 -16.91 3.42 -3.17
N GLY A 56 -16.21 2.67 -4.01
CA GLY A 56 -16.31 2.79 -5.45
C GLY A 56 -17.03 1.55 -5.95
N GLU A 57 -18.29 1.69 -6.38
CA GLU A 57 -18.93 0.71 -7.27
C GLU A 57 -18.10 0.62 -8.57
N VAL A 58 -17.01 -0.13 -8.56
CA VAL A 58 -16.37 -0.55 -9.81
C VAL A 58 -17.04 -1.86 -10.18
N LYS A 59 -18.02 -1.74 -11.08
CA LYS A 59 -18.69 -2.86 -11.74
C LYS A 59 -17.64 -3.91 -12.11
N SER A 60 -17.80 -5.09 -11.54
CA SER A 60 -17.02 -6.30 -11.83
C SER A 60 -17.19 -6.67 -13.30
N VAL A 61 -16.36 -6.12 -14.18
CA VAL A 61 -16.18 -6.66 -15.53
C VAL A 61 -15.15 -7.77 -15.39
N ARG A 62 -15.68 -8.99 -15.29
CA ARG A 62 -14.92 -10.22 -15.51
C ARG A 62 -14.47 -10.20 -16.97
N GLU A 63 -13.20 -9.91 -17.21
CA GLU A 63 -12.53 -10.28 -18.45
C GLU A 63 -11.29 -11.10 -18.15
N GLU A 64 -11.13 -12.14 -18.95
CA GLU A 64 -10.16 -13.21 -18.86
C GLU A 64 -8.77 -12.73 -19.30
N GLY A 65 -7.73 -13.19 -18.59
CA GLY A 65 -6.50 -13.60 -19.23
C GLY A 65 -5.28 -12.67 -19.15
N GLY A 66 -4.22 -13.21 -18.55
CA GLY A 66 -2.84 -13.00 -19.00
C GLY A 66 -2.04 -11.92 -18.28
N GLU A 67 -0.74 -12.21 -18.13
CA GLU A 67 0.38 -11.44 -17.53
C GLU A 67 0.51 -9.94 -17.91
N GLY A 68 -0.40 -9.37 -18.70
CA GLY A 68 -0.38 -7.96 -19.14
C GLY A 68 -1.17 -6.97 -18.27
N ASP A 69 -1.89 -7.42 -17.23
CA ASP A 69 -2.86 -6.54 -16.54
C ASP A 69 -2.24 -5.59 -15.49
N MET A 70 -0.94 -5.74 -15.15
CA MET A 70 -0.25 -4.79 -14.26
C MET A 70 -0.04 -3.42 -14.91
N GLU A 71 0.00 -3.33 -16.25
CA GLU A 71 0.20 -2.07 -16.99
C GLU A 71 -1.04 -1.15 -16.97
N ARG A 72 -2.23 -1.69 -16.65
CA ARG A 72 -3.49 -0.93 -16.61
C ARG A 72 -3.88 -0.43 -15.22
N VAL A 73 -3.14 -0.82 -14.19
CA VAL A 73 -3.44 -0.50 -12.81
C VAL A 73 -3.20 0.98 -12.56
N ARG A 74 -4.27 1.72 -12.25
CA ARG A 74 -4.21 3.18 -12.02
C ARG A 74 -4.09 3.52 -10.54
N SER A 75 -4.21 2.53 -9.67
CA SER A 75 -4.09 2.72 -8.23
C SER A 75 -3.42 1.56 -7.50
N VAL A 76 -2.74 1.86 -6.40
CA VAL A 76 -2.10 0.84 -5.54
C VAL A 76 -3.13 -0.13 -4.94
N HIS A 77 -4.36 0.34 -4.73
CA HIS A 77 -5.46 -0.50 -4.26
C HIS A 77 -5.85 -1.58 -5.28
N GLU A 78 -6.02 -1.18 -6.55
CA GLU A 78 -6.22 -2.14 -7.66
C GLU A 78 -5.06 -3.13 -7.75
N LEU A 79 -3.81 -2.66 -7.59
CA LEU A 79 -2.63 -3.53 -7.60
C LEU A 79 -2.68 -4.59 -6.50
N ALA A 80 -3.08 -4.19 -5.29
CA ALA A 80 -3.22 -5.08 -4.15
C ALA A 80 -4.31 -6.14 -4.39
N GLN A 81 -5.42 -5.77 -5.02
CA GLN A 81 -6.50 -6.72 -5.37
C GLN A 81 -6.06 -7.72 -6.44
N VAL A 82 -5.39 -7.27 -7.51
CA VAL A 82 -4.86 -8.14 -8.57
C VAL A 82 -3.88 -9.16 -7.99
N ARG A 83 -2.95 -8.73 -7.13
CA ARG A 83 -2.02 -9.65 -6.45
C ARG A 83 -2.73 -10.64 -5.55
N ARG A 84 -3.78 -10.21 -4.83
CA ARG A 84 -4.58 -11.10 -3.98
C ARG A 84 -5.36 -12.14 -4.79
N ALA A 85 -5.85 -11.77 -5.97
CA ALA A 85 -6.52 -12.70 -6.88
C ALA A 85 -5.53 -13.74 -7.44
N ASN A 86 -4.32 -13.31 -7.81
CA ASN A 86 -3.27 -14.20 -8.33
C ASN A 86 -2.67 -15.12 -7.26
N ALA A 87 -2.59 -14.69 -6.00
CA ALA A 87 -2.05 -15.50 -4.90
C ALA A 87 -2.99 -16.64 -4.42
N LYS A 88 -4.21 -16.74 -4.96
CA LYS A 88 -5.19 -17.80 -4.63
C LYS A 88 -5.25 -18.94 -5.65
N GLN A 89 -4.40 -18.92 -6.69
CA GLN A 89 -4.17 -20.04 -7.61
C GLN A 89 -3.04 -20.94 -7.11
#